data_AF-A0A7V9P2W2-F1
#
_entry.id   AF-A0A7V9P2W2-F1
#
_cell.length_a   1.000
_cell.length_b   1.000
_cell.length_c   1.000
_cell.angle_alpha   90.00
_cell.angle_beta   90.00
_cell.angle_gamma   90.00
#
_symmetry.space_group_name_H-M   'P 1'
#
loop_
_entity.id
_entity.type
_entity.pdbx_description
1 polymer ?
#
loop_
_entity_poly.entity_id
_entity_poly.type
_entity_poly.pdbx_seq_one_letter_code
_entity_poly.pdbx_strand_id
1 'polypeptide(L)'
;MKINFVLKQLEENFKTYVAFWTEWSRNEECSLNEDDLYILEVHQKNNFKLDLLDSLMFYNQVKYIERINAKLRWDCKKFKHWVILNFLFSIIELARNNGWQTYLHKPIGILDLSEDLKKCLFRLNIICMYQIFENYKEEDFEQEKIFNVIMEFENLNKNILPHINPVQPIKNKNQFYI
;
A
#
# COMPACT_ATOMS: atom_id res chain seq x y z
N MET A 1 19.15 6.13 25.12
CA MET A 1 19.68 6.21 23.73
C MET A 1 19.11 5.11 22.81
N LYS A 2 19.04 3.84 23.23
CA LYS A 2 18.49 2.73 22.40
C LYS A 2 17.05 2.95 21.89
N ILE A 3 16.16 3.47 22.73
CA ILE A 3 14.74 3.61 22.37
C ILE A 3 14.48 4.61 21.23
N ASN A 4 15.17 5.75 21.21
CA ASN A 4 15.03 6.75 20.15
C ASN A 4 15.46 6.19 18.79
N PHE A 5 16.50 5.34 18.78
CA PHE A 5 16.94 4.66 17.57
C PHE A 5 15.88 3.69 17.05
N VAL A 6 15.30 2.88 17.94
CA VAL A 6 14.25 1.91 17.58
C VAL A 6 12.95 2.61 17.12
N LEU A 7 12.61 3.76 17.70
CA LEU A 7 11.49 4.59 17.25
C LEU A 7 11.73 5.22 15.89
N LYS A 8 12.94 5.69 15.62
CA LYS A 8 13.31 6.16 14.29
C LYS A 8 13.17 5.05 13.23
N GLN A 9 13.59 3.83 13.56
CA GLN A 9 13.36 2.68 12.68
C GLN A 9 11.87 2.39 12.50
N LEU A 10 11.06 2.55 13.56
CA LEU A 10 9.61 2.36 13.47
C LEU A 10 9.00 3.38 12.51
N GLU A 11 9.36 4.65 12.65
CA GLU A 11 8.92 5.73 11.75
C GLU A 11 9.33 5.42 10.30
N GLU A 12 10.59 5.05 10.06
CA GLU A 12 11.11 4.73 8.73
C GLU A 12 10.38 3.53 8.10
N ASN A 13 10.19 2.44 8.84
CA ASN A 13 9.47 1.27 8.34
C ASN A 13 7.99 1.57 8.10
N PHE A 14 7.37 2.39 8.95
CA PHE A 14 5.96 2.74 8.83
C PHE A 14 5.66 3.66 7.63
N LYS A 15 6.60 4.51 7.20
CA LYS A 15 6.41 5.45 6.07
C LYS A 15 5.85 4.79 4.80
N THR A 16 6.27 3.57 4.50
CA THR A 16 5.79 2.79 3.34
C THR A 16 4.29 2.53 3.37
N TYR A 17 3.68 2.44 4.57
CA TYR A 17 2.29 2.03 4.77
C TYR A 17 1.33 3.21 4.85
N VAL A 18 1.82 4.43 5.11
CA VAL A 18 1.02 5.59 5.55
C VAL A 18 -0.21 5.84 4.67
N ALA A 19 -0.06 5.81 3.33
CA ALA A 19 -1.15 6.12 2.40
C ALA A 19 -2.26 5.06 2.35
N PHE A 20 -2.00 3.84 2.83
CA PHE A 20 -2.94 2.72 2.83
C PHE A 20 -3.09 2.11 4.22
N TRP A 21 -2.72 2.84 5.26
CA TRP A 21 -2.63 2.27 6.60
C TRP A 21 -3.98 1.76 7.09
N THR A 22 -5.05 2.51 6.83
CA THR A 22 -6.41 2.16 7.28
C THR A 22 -6.91 0.86 6.64
N GLU A 23 -6.60 0.63 5.36
CA GLU A 23 -6.99 -0.58 4.66
C GLU A 23 -6.06 -1.74 4.99
N TRP A 24 -4.75 -1.49 5.04
CA TRP A 24 -3.75 -2.49 5.35
C TRP A 24 -3.90 -3.03 6.78
N SER A 25 -4.16 -2.17 7.77
CA SER A 25 -4.36 -2.61 9.16
C SER A 25 -5.59 -3.50 9.36
N ARG A 26 -6.50 -3.53 8.37
CA ARG A 26 -7.72 -4.38 8.36
C ARG A 26 -7.58 -5.59 7.43
N ASN A 27 -6.48 -5.67 6.68
CA ASN A 27 -6.24 -6.76 5.74
C ASN A 27 -5.87 -8.04 6.50
N GLU A 28 -6.39 -9.18 6.07
CA GLU A 28 -6.10 -10.48 6.71
C GLU A 28 -4.63 -10.93 6.58
N GLU A 29 -3.88 -10.35 5.65
CA GLU A 29 -2.44 -10.58 5.48
C GLU A 29 -1.57 -9.72 6.41
N CYS A 30 -2.15 -8.75 7.13
CA CYS A 30 -1.42 -7.93 8.09
C CYS A 30 -1.10 -8.75 9.35
N SER A 31 0.19 -8.86 9.68
CA SER A 31 0.65 -9.69 10.81
C SER A 31 0.55 -9.01 12.19
N LEU A 32 0.19 -7.72 12.20
CA LEU A 32 0.05 -6.92 13.42
C LEU A 32 -1.25 -7.30 14.13
N ASN A 33 -1.16 -7.58 15.43
CA ASN A 33 -2.34 -7.83 16.26
C ASN A 33 -2.88 -6.51 16.86
N GLU A 34 -4.00 -6.60 17.60
CA GLU A 34 -4.63 -5.42 18.20
C GLU A 34 -3.67 -4.60 19.10
N ASP A 35 -2.84 -5.27 19.91
CA ASP A 35 -1.83 -4.60 20.74
C ASP A 35 -0.78 -3.89 19.89
N ASP A 36 -0.27 -4.52 18.84
CA ASP A 36 0.71 -3.92 17.93
C ASP A 36 0.13 -2.69 17.23
N LEU A 37 -1.13 -2.78 16.78
CA LEU A 37 -1.85 -1.68 16.14
C LEU A 37 -2.03 -0.52 17.11
N TYR A 38 -2.46 -0.79 18.35
CA TYR A 38 -2.60 0.22 19.39
C TYR A 38 -1.27 0.93 19.68
N ILE A 39 -0.18 0.17 19.87
CA ILE A 39 1.16 0.72 20.12
C ILE A 39 1.57 1.65 18.97
N LEU A 40 1.38 1.20 17.73
CA LEU A 40 1.75 1.95 16.53
C LEU A 40 0.91 3.23 16.39
N GLU A 41 -0.39 3.18 16.69
CA GLU A 41 -1.29 4.35 16.66
C GLU A 41 -0.89 5.38 17.72
N VAL A 42 -0.54 4.95 18.93
CA VAL A 42 -0.03 5.85 19.99
C VAL A 42 1.25 6.54 19.52
N HIS A 43 2.20 5.79 18.97
CA HIS A 43 3.44 6.38 18.44
C HIS A 43 3.19 7.31 17.26
N GLN A 44 2.28 6.96 16.35
CA GLN A 44 1.92 7.83 15.23
C GLN A 44 1.33 9.16 15.71
N LYS A 45 0.40 9.14 16.67
CA LYS A 45 -0.20 10.35 17.28
C LYS A 45 0.85 11.24 17.95
N ASN A 46 1.89 10.63 18.51
CA ASN A 46 3.00 11.33 19.16
C ASN A 46 4.17 11.64 18.20
N ASN A 47 3.99 11.47 16.88
CA ASN A 47 5.04 11.67 15.87
C ASN A 47 6.32 10.87 16.16
N PHE A 48 6.17 9.65 16.68
CA PHE A 48 7.26 8.74 17.06
C PHE A 48 8.23 9.35 18.08
N LYS A 49 7.77 10.30 18.89
CA LYS A 49 8.51 10.89 20.00
C LYS A 49 8.02 10.34 21.33
N LEU A 50 8.93 10.30 22.31
CA LEU A 50 8.60 9.95 23.69
C LEU A 50 8.53 11.21 24.53
N ASP A 51 7.51 11.28 25.38
CA ASP A 51 7.56 12.16 26.52
C ASP A 51 8.36 11.52 27.66
N LEU A 52 9.06 12.33 28.45
CA LEU A 52 9.96 11.87 29.51
C LEU A 52 9.21 11.05 30.59
N LEU A 53 7.94 11.36 30.80
CA LEU A 53 7.08 10.73 31.81
C LEU A 53 6.52 9.37 31.34
N ASP A 54 6.51 9.08 30.05
CA ASP A 54 5.83 7.90 29.49
C ASP A 54 6.75 6.67 29.37
N SER A 55 8.03 6.78 29.72
CA SER A 55 9.02 5.70 29.51
C SER A 55 8.69 4.38 30.22
N LEU A 56 7.81 4.39 31.24
CA LEU A 56 7.36 3.20 31.97
C LEU A 56 6.13 2.53 31.34
N MET A 57 5.45 3.18 30.41
CA MET A 57 4.26 2.64 29.75
C MET A 57 4.62 1.42 28.89
N PHE A 58 3.74 0.42 28.87
CA PHE A 58 4.03 -0.84 28.16
C PHE A 58 4.34 -0.62 26.68
N TYR A 59 3.63 0.29 26.00
CA TYR A 59 3.80 0.62 24.59
C TYR A 59 5.11 1.35 24.27
N ASN A 60 5.85 1.80 25.30
CA ASN A 60 7.18 2.38 25.18
C ASN A 60 8.29 1.38 25.49
N GLN A 61 7.99 0.12 25.81
CA GLN A 61 9.05 -0.87 26.00
C GLN A 61 9.68 -1.25 24.66
N VAL A 62 11.01 -1.10 24.59
CA VAL A 62 11.84 -1.37 23.39
C VAL A 62 11.51 -2.70 22.72
N LYS A 63 11.29 -3.76 23.51
CA LYS A 63 11.00 -5.11 23.00
C LYS A 63 9.74 -5.16 22.12
N TYR A 64 8.70 -4.40 22.44
CA TYR A 64 7.46 -4.39 21.65
C TYR A 64 7.65 -3.57 20.37
N ILE A 65 8.36 -2.45 20.44
CA ILE A 65 8.67 -1.63 19.27
C ILE A 65 9.59 -2.40 18.30
N GLU A 66 10.59 -3.14 18.81
CA GLU A 66 11.44 -4.03 18.01
C GLU A 66 10.64 -5.14 17.33
N ARG A 67 9.66 -5.74 18.05
CA ARG A 67 8.73 -6.74 17.49
C ARG A 67 7.89 -6.16 16.35
N ILE A 68 7.29 -4.98 16.54
CA ILE A 68 6.48 -4.31 15.50
C ILE A 68 7.34 -3.99 14.28
N ASN A 69 8.55 -3.45 14.50
CA ASN A 69 9.52 -3.21 13.45
C ASN A 69 9.84 -4.47 12.63
N ALA A 70 10.03 -5.62 13.28
CA ALA A 70 10.28 -6.88 12.60
C ALA A 70 9.07 -7.33 11.76
N LYS A 71 7.85 -7.20 12.31
CA LYS A 71 6.60 -7.51 11.61
C LYS A 71 6.38 -6.62 10.39
N LEU A 72 6.55 -5.30 10.51
CA LEU A 72 6.48 -4.38 9.38
C LEU A 72 7.47 -4.78 8.28
N ARG A 73 8.74 -5.03 8.61
CA ARG A 73 9.71 -5.46 7.59
C ARG A 73 9.33 -6.77 6.91
N TRP A 74 8.78 -7.73 7.66
CA TRP A 74 8.33 -9.01 7.11
C TRP A 74 7.13 -8.83 6.18
N ASP A 75 6.18 -8.00 6.58
CA ASP A 75 4.96 -7.72 5.83
C ASP A 75 5.18 -6.83 4.61
N CYS A 76 6.32 -6.14 4.51
CA CYS A 76 6.60 -5.18 3.44
C CYS A 76 6.41 -5.79 2.04
N LYS A 77 6.86 -7.03 1.82
CA LYS A 77 6.66 -7.70 0.54
C LYS A 77 5.17 -7.96 0.26
N LYS A 78 4.43 -8.46 1.25
CA LYS A 78 2.98 -8.72 1.12
C LYS A 78 2.19 -7.45 0.87
N PHE A 79 2.53 -6.38 1.59
CA PHE A 79 1.94 -5.06 1.42
C PHE A 79 2.17 -4.51 0.02
N LYS A 80 3.41 -4.54 -0.48
CA LYS A 80 3.74 -4.12 -1.85
C LYS A 80 2.92 -4.89 -2.87
N HIS A 81 2.91 -6.22 -2.77
CA HIS A 81 2.14 -7.08 -3.67
C HIS A 81 0.64 -6.72 -3.64
N TRP A 82 0.06 -6.54 -2.46
CA TRP A 82 -1.34 -6.14 -2.31
C TRP A 82 -1.64 -4.78 -2.96
N VAL A 83 -0.78 -3.76 -2.79
CA VAL A 83 -0.93 -2.46 -3.45
C VAL A 83 -0.83 -2.58 -4.96
N ILE A 84 0.13 -3.37 -5.47
CA ILE A 84 0.32 -3.61 -6.91
C ILE A 84 -0.93 -4.27 -7.50
N LEU A 85 -1.51 -5.26 -6.83
CA LEU A 85 -2.75 -5.89 -7.27
C LEU A 85 -3.92 -4.90 -7.31
N ASN A 86 -4.09 -4.07 -6.28
CA ASN A 86 -5.13 -3.04 -6.27
C ASN A 86 -4.97 -2.09 -7.47
N PHE A 87 -3.75 -1.66 -7.76
CA PHE A 87 -3.46 -0.85 -8.93
C PHE A 87 -3.84 -1.51 -10.26
N LEU A 88 -3.44 -2.77 -10.47
CA LEU A 88 -3.79 -3.51 -11.68
C LEU A 88 -5.31 -3.68 -11.81
N PHE A 89 -6.01 -3.94 -10.69
CA PHE A 89 -7.47 -4.01 -10.67
C PHE A 89 -8.13 -2.66 -10.96
N SER A 90 -7.59 -1.55 -10.44
CA SER A 90 -8.06 -0.20 -10.76
C SER A 90 -7.97 0.09 -12.27
N ILE A 91 -6.86 -0.29 -12.92
CA ILE A 91 -6.69 -0.13 -14.37
C ILE A 91 -7.70 -0.97 -15.15
N ILE A 92 -7.89 -2.22 -14.73
CA ILE A 92 -8.87 -3.17 -15.29
C ILE A 92 -10.30 -2.63 -15.16
N GLU A 93 -10.68 -2.10 -14.00
CA GLU A 93 -11.99 -1.51 -13.74
C GLU A 93 -12.23 -0.26 -14.57
N LEU A 94 -11.24 0.64 -14.66
CA LEU A 94 -11.31 1.82 -15.52
C LEU A 94 -11.56 1.42 -16.99
N ALA A 95 -10.84 0.40 -17.48
CA ALA A 95 -11.03 -0.12 -18.83
C ALA A 95 -12.42 -0.74 -19.02
N ARG A 96 -12.87 -1.57 -18.07
CA ARG A 96 -14.19 -2.22 -18.12
C ARG A 96 -15.31 -1.19 -18.22
N ASN A 97 -15.24 -0.13 -17.41
CA ASN A 97 -16.28 0.89 -17.34
C ASN A 97 -16.32 1.81 -18.58
N ASN A 98 -15.28 1.79 -19.42
CA ASN A 98 -15.12 2.70 -20.56
C ASN A 98 -14.92 1.99 -21.91
N GLY A 99 -15.26 0.70 -21.99
CA GLY A 99 -15.12 -0.11 -23.20
C GLY A 99 -13.72 -0.72 -23.35
N TRP A 100 -13.48 -1.79 -22.59
CA TRP A 100 -12.22 -2.52 -22.38
C TRP A 100 -11.16 -2.35 -23.48
N GLN A 101 -11.41 -2.92 -24.67
CA GLN A 101 -10.43 -2.96 -25.75
C GLN A 101 -10.12 -1.57 -26.30
N THR A 102 -11.12 -0.72 -26.46
CA THR A 102 -10.86 0.62 -26.99
C THR A 102 -10.17 1.48 -25.93
N TYR A 103 -10.53 1.34 -24.66
CA TYR A 103 -9.99 2.18 -23.59
C TYR A 103 -8.51 1.91 -23.31
N LEU A 104 -8.08 0.64 -23.22
CA LEU A 104 -6.70 0.30 -22.91
C LEU A 104 -5.69 0.78 -23.96
N HIS A 105 -6.10 0.86 -25.22
CA HIS A 105 -5.25 1.28 -26.34
C HIS A 105 -5.33 2.78 -26.64
N LYS A 106 -6.29 3.52 -26.06
CA LYS A 106 -6.37 4.98 -26.22
C LYS A 106 -5.13 5.64 -25.57
N PRO A 107 -4.55 6.68 -26.21
CA PRO A 107 -3.50 7.47 -25.59
C PRO A 107 -3.96 8.09 -24.26
N ILE A 108 -3.10 8.05 -23.23
CA ILE A 108 -3.41 8.55 -21.89
C ILE A 108 -3.90 10.01 -21.92
N GLY A 109 -3.34 10.84 -22.79
CA GLY A 109 -3.70 12.25 -22.91
C GLY A 109 -5.18 12.50 -23.24
N ILE A 110 -5.83 11.57 -23.93
CA ILE A 110 -7.25 11.68 -24.34
C ILE A 110 -8.20 10.86 -23.47
N LEU A 111 -7.71 10.18 -22.44
CA LEU A 111 -8.57 9.46 -21.51
C LEU A 111 -9.36 10.44 -20.63
N ASP A 112 -10.56 10.03 -20.23
CA ASP A 112 -11.39 10.78 -19.28
C ASP A 112 -10.92 10.52 -17.85
N LEU A 113 -9.74 11.04 -17.53
CA LEU A 113 -9.09 10.97 -16.23
C LEU A 113 -8.70 12.38 -15.79
N SER A 114 -8.53 12.57 -14.48
CA SER A 114 -7.94 13.81 -13.97
C SER A 114 -6.51 13.99 -14.51
N GLU A 115 -6.10 15.24 -14.70
CA GLU A 115 -4.76 15.56 -15.19
C GLU A 115 -3.65 15.03 -14.27
N ASP A 116 -3.91 14.94 -12.96
CA ASP A 116 -2.95 14.38 -12.00
C ASP A 116 -2.81 12.86 -12.15
N LEU A 117 -3.90 12.12 -12.39
CA LEU A 117 -3.81 10.69 -12.73
C LEU A 117 -3.06 10.47 -14.04
N LYS A 118 -3.32 11.29 -15.08
CA LYS A 118 -2.59 11.20 -16.36
C LYS A 118 -1.09 11.45 -16.16
N LYS A 119 -0.70 12.49 -15.43
CA LYS A 119 0.70 12.76 -15.08
C LYS A 119 1.35 11.58 -14.35
N CYS A 120 0.62 10.97 -13.43
CA CYS A 120 1.07 9.79 -12.71
C CYS A 120 1.37 8.63 -13.68
N LEU A 121 0.43 8.32 -14.58
CA LEU A 121 0.61 7.28 -15.60
C LEU A 121 1.76 7.60 -16.58
N PHE A 122 1.94 8.84 -17.00
CA PHE A 122 3.06 9.22 -17.87
C PHE A 122 4.43 8.99 -17.23
N ARG A 123 4.54 9.02 -15.89
CA ARG A 123 5.80 8.69 -15.18
C ARG A 123 6.19 7.21 -15.27
N LEU A 124 5.24 6.34 -15.67
CA LEU A 124 5.52 4.96 -16.06
C LEU A 124 6.03 4.85 -17.51
N ASN A 125 6.31 5.97 -18.20
CA ASN A 125 6.81 6.00 -19.58
C ASN A 125 5.94 5.18 -20.55
N ILE A 126 4.63 5.17 -20.33
CA ILE A 126 3.64 4.53 -21.19
C ILE A 126 2.85 5.58 -21.97
N ILE A 127 2.38 5.20 -23.14
CA ILE A 127 1.54 6.00 -24.04
C ILE A 127 0.06 5.62 -23.84
N CYS A 128 -0.23 4.35 -23.56
CA CYS A 128 -1.56 3.82 -23.28
C CYS A 128 -1.51 2.80 -22.14
N MET A 129 -2.65 2.51 -21.50
CA MET A 129 -2.70 1.61 -20.34
C MET A 129 -2.32 0.17 -20.69
N TYR A 130 -2.57 -0.27 -21.92
CA TYR A 130 -2.21 -1.62 -22.37
C TYR A 130 -0.73 -1.94 -22.16
N GLN A 131 0.14 -0.95 -22.34
CA GLN A 131 1.59 -1.10 -22.18
C GLN A 131 2.01 -1.45 -20.75
N ILE A 132 1.17 -1.24 -19.73
CA ILE A 132 1.43 -1.74 -18.37
C ILE A 132 1.54 -3.26 -18.39
N PHE A 133 0.67 -3.95 -19.14
CA PHE A 133 0.63 -5.41 -19.20
C PHE A 133 1.66 -6.00 -20.16
N GLU A 134 2.13 -5.23 -21.14
CA GLU A 134 3.17 -5.67 -22.09
C GLU A 134 4.59 -5.42 -21.60
N ASN A 135 4.85 -4.25 -21.00
CA ASN A 135 6.20 -3.77 -20.76
C ASN A 135 6.71 -4.02 -19.34
N TYR A 136 5.82 -4.35 -18.39
CA TYR A 136 6.17 -4.52 -16.98
C TYR A 136 5.92 -5.96 -16.54
N LYS A 137 6.92 -6.54 -15.87
CA LYS A 137 6.80 -7.81 -15.15
C LYS A 137 6.52 -7.55 -13.67
N GLU A 138 6.18 -8.60 -12.93
CA GLU A 138 5.91 -8.50 -11.49
C GLU A 138 7.07 -7.84 -10.73
N GLU A 139 8.31 -8.20 -11.07
CA GLU A 139 9.51 -7.67 -10.42
C GLU A 139 9.75 -6.18 -10.70
N ASP A 140 9.27 -5.68 -11.84
CA ASP A 140 9.39 -4.26 -12.20
C ASP A 140 8.51 -3.41 -11.28
N PHE A 141 7.31 -3.89 -10.95
CA PHE A 141 6.39 -3.16 -10.05
C PHE A 141 6.92 -3.06 -8.62
N GLU A 142 7.78 -3.98 -8.17
CA GLU A 142 8.40 -3.93 -6.84
C GLU A 142 9.53 -2.88 -6.74
N GLN A 143 10.08 -2.43 -7.87
CA GLN A 143 11.13 -1.39 -7.91
C GLN A 143 10.60 -0.10 -7.29
N GLU A 144 11.35 0.49 -6.37
CA GLU A 144 10.90 1.63 -5.56
C GLU A 144 10.39 2.81 -6.40
N LYS A 145 11.05 3.12 -7.52
CA LYS A 145 10.61 4.18 -8.44
C LYS A 145 9.22 3.92 -9.00
N ILE A 146 8.93 2.68 -9.43
CA ILE A 146 7.65 2.31 -10.02
C ILE A 146 6.60 2.19 -8.92
N PHE A 147 6.93 1.52 -7.81
CA PHE A 147 6.06 1.37 -6.65
C PHE A 147 5.58 2.71 -6.09
N ASN A 148 6.44 3.74 -6.03
CA ASN A 148 6.04 5.07 -5.59
C ASN A 148 5.03 5.72 -6.53
N VAL A 149 5.12 5.48 -7.85
CA VAL A 149 4.12 5.95 -8.83
C VAL A 149 2.80 5.20 -8.63
N ILE A 150 2.84 3.89 -8.37
CA ILE A 150 1.64 3.10 -8.06
C ILE A 150 0.93 3.63 -6.81
N MET A 151 1.67 3.86 -5.74
CA MET A 151 1.15 4.42 -4.49
C MET A 151 0.48 5.78 -4.69
N GLU A 152 1.09 6.65 -5.50
CA GLU A 152 0.54 7.95 -5.85
C GLU A 152 -0.74 7.82 -6.68
N PHE A 153 -0.74 6.95 -7.69
CA PHE A 153 -1.90 6.68 -8.52
C PHE A 153 -3.09 6.23 -7.67
N GLU A 154 -2.88 5.23 -6.83
CA GLU A 154 -3.93 4.65 -6.00
C GLU A 154 -4.45 5.66 -4.97
N ASN A 155 -3.57 6.50 -4.40
CA ASN A 155 -3.99 7.59 -3.49
C ASN A 155 -4.84 8.64 -4.22
N LEU A 156 -4.52 8.98 -5.47
CA LEU A 156 -5.32 9.89 -6.29
C LEU A 156 -6.67 9.25 -6.70
N ASN A 157 -6.67 7.96 -7.05
CA ASN A 157 -7.85 7.24 -7.51
C ASN A 157 -8.92 7.08 -6.41
N LYS A 158 -8.51 6.89 -5.15
CA LYS A 158 -9.43 6.84 -3.99
C LYS A 158 -10.33 8.08 -3.86
N ASN A 159 -9.84 9.25 -4.27
CA ASN A 159 -10.60 10.48 -4.20
C ASN A 159 -11.66 10.60 -5.31
N ILE A 160 -11.59 9.76 -6.34
CA ILE A 160 -12.44 9.82 -7.53
C ILE A 160 -13.50 8.71 -7.51
N LEU A 161 -13.15 7.53 -6.98
CA LEU A 161 -14.05 6.37 -6.89
C LEU A 161 -14.24 5.96 -5.43
N PRO A 162 -15.26 6.49 -4.71
CA PRO A 162 -15.41 6.23 -3.28
C PRO A 162 -15.74 4.78 -2.89
N HIS A 163 -15.98 3.84 -3.82
CA HIS A 163 -16.45 2.48 -3.47
C HIS A 163 -15.99 1.36 -4.43
N ILE A 164 -14.69 1.19 -4.64
CA ILE A 164 -14.19 -0.14 -5.00
C ILE A 164 -13.81 -0.83 -3.68
N ASN A 165 -14.66 -1.73 -3.19
CA ASN A 165 -14.29 -2.59 -2.07
C ASN A 165 -12.99 -3.30 -2.45
N PRO A 166 -11.93 -3.25 -1.62
CA PRO A 166 -10.68 -3.94 -1.92
C PRO A 166 -11.00 -5.41 -2.20
N VAL A 167 -10.43 -5.94 -3.29
CA VAL A 167 -10.60 -7.33 -3.68
C VAL A 167 -10.13 -8.19 -2.51
N GLN A 168 -11.07 -8.81 -1.81
CA GLN A 168 -10.75 -9.81 -0.81
C GLN A 168 -10.07 -10.97 -1.55
N PRO A 169 -8.90 -11.45 -1.10
CA PRO A 169 -8.24 -12.57 -1.73
C PRO A 169 -9.24 -13.73 -1.84
N ILE A 170 -9.31 -14.32 -3.03
CA ILE A 170 -10.20 -15.44 -3.30
C ILE A 170 -9.76 -16.58 -2.38
N LYS A 171 -10.53 -16.85 -1.32
CA LYS A 171 -10.30 -18.00 -0.45
C LYS A 171 -10.47 -19.24 -1.32
N ASN A 172 -9.35 -19.82 -1.76
CA ASN A 172 -9.29 -21.16 -2.31
C ASN A 172 -9.75 -22.12 -1.21
N LYS A 173 -11.06 -22.30 -1.08
CA LYS A 173 -11.66 -23.42 -0.37
C LYS A 173 -11.42 -24.67 -1.21
N ASN A 174 -10.18 -25.12 -1.28
CA ASN A 174 -9.88 -26.50 -1.59
C ASN A 174 -10.29 -27.34 -0.39
N GLN A 175 -11.60 -27.54 -0.24
CA GLN A 175 -12.15 -28.69 0.47
C GLN A 175 -11.87 -29.92 -0.40
N PHE A 176 -10.63 -30.42 -0.35
CA PHE A 176 -10.41 -31.83 -0.63
C PHE A 176 -10.94 -32.59 0.58
N TYR A 177 -12.20 -33.00 0.51
CA TYR A 177 -12.67 -34.15 1.28
C TYR A 177 -12.00 -35.39 0.66
N ILE A 178 -11.09 -36.01 1.42
CA ILE A 178 -10.76 -37.43 1.29
C ILE A 178 -11.19 -38.08 2.60
#